data_AF-A0A927TV53-F1
#
_entry.id   AF-A0A927TV53-F1
#
_cell.length_a   1.000
_cell.length_b   1.000
_cell.length_c   1.000
_cell.angle_alpha   90.00
_cell.angle_beta   90.00
_cell.angle_gamma   90.00
#
_symmetry.space_group_name_H-M   'P 1'
#
loop_
_entity.id
_entity.type
_entity.pdbx_description
1 polymer ?
#
loop_
_entity_poly.entity_id
_entity_poly.type
_entity_poly.pdbx_seq_one_letter_code
_entity_poly.pdbx_strand_id
1 'polypeptide(L)'
;MRITISGKNIDVTPGLRDAVESKLSKLDKFFNKEMDANVTLSVEKNRQKIEVTIPVKGGIVRSEQVSSDMYVSIDLVEEVIERQLKKYRKKLVDHKHETETFTSEFYEAQSEEDGEISIERVKRFGMKPMYPEDACLQMELLGHNFFVFQNAETDEVNVVYKRKGNSYGLIEPEF
;
A
#
# COMPACT_ATOMS: atom_id res chain seq x y z
N MET A 1 -13.16 1.88 -15.71
CA MET A 1 -11.72 2.13 -15.42
C MET A 1 -10.92 1.97 -16.71
N ARG A 2 -9.81 2.70 -16.94
CA ARG A 2 -8.86 2.33 -18.01
C ARG A 2 -7.77 1.45 -17.42
N ILE A 3 -7.59 0.25 -17.97
CA ILE A 3 -6.61 -0.72 -17.47
C ILE A 3 -5.46 -0.80 -18.46
N THR A 4 -4.25 -0.50 -18.00
CA THR A 4 -3.03 -0.67 -18.80
C THR A 4 -2.27 -1.87 -18.26
N ILE A 5 -2.18 -2.92 -19.06
CA ILE A 5 -1.50 -4.17 -18.70
C ILE A 5 -0.15 -4.21 -19.39
N SER A 6 0.91 -4.43 -18.62
CA SER A 6 2.29 -4.59 -19.08
C SER A 6 2.85 -5.93 -18.62
N GLY A 7 3.67 -6.56 -19.47
CA GLY A 7 4.38 -7.80 -19.17
C GLY A 7 5.88 -7.55 -19.09
N LYS A 8 6.53 -8.02 -18.02
CA LYS A 8 7.98 -8.00 -17.83
C LYS A 8 8.48 -9.44 -17.85
N ASN A 9 9.25 -9.80 -18.88
CA ASN A 9 9.73 -11.16 -19.11
C ASN A 9 8.60 -12.21 -19.28
N ILE A 10 7.43 -11.77 -19.75
CA ILE A 10 6.30 -12.64 -20.09
C ILE A 10 5.50 -12.02 -21.24
N ASP A 11 5.07 -12.86 -22.17
CA ASP A 11 4.06 -12.50 -23.17
C ASP A 11 2.67 -12.52 -22.51
N VAL A 12 2.01 -11.37 -22.50
CA VAL A 12 0.65 -11.24 -21.97
C VAL A 12 -0.31 -11.89 -22.97
N THR A 13 -0.68 -13.14 -22.70
CA THR A 13 -1.67 -13.87 -23.51
C THR A 13 -3.06 -13.24 -23.37
N PRO A 14 -3.96 -13.42 -24.37
CA PRO A 14 -5.34 -12.96 -24.27
C PRO A 14 -6.06 -13.47 -23.01
N GLY A 15 -5.84 -14.73 -22.64
CA GLY A 15 -6.44 -15.31 -21.43
C GLY A 15 -5.98 -14.66 -20.12
N LEU A 16 -4.74 -14.16 -20.05
CA LEU A 16 -4.27 -13.41 -18.88
C LEU A 16 -4.86 -12.00 -18.86
N ARG A 17 -4.96 -11.33 -20.01
CA ARG A 17 -5.63 -10.03 -20.14
C ARG A 17 -7.09 -10.14 -19.71
N ASP A 18 -7.82 -11.12 -20.21
CA ASP A 18 -9.24 -11.34 -19.90
C ASP A 18 -9.45 -11.65 -18.40
N ALA A 19 -8.55 -12.44 -17.80
CA ALA A 19 -8.61 -12.73 -16.37
C ALA A 19 -8.41 -11.46 -15.52
N VAL A 20 -7.41 -10.64 -15.86
CA VAL A 20 -7.15 -9.37 -15.19
C VAL A 20 -8.32 -8.39 -15.37
N GLU A 21 -8.84 -8.25 -16.59
CA GLU A 21 -9.98 -7.37 -16.88
C GLU A 21 -11.25 -7.82 -16.15
N SER A 22 -11.57 -9.11 -16.19
CA SER A 22 -12.74 -9.67 -15.49
C SER A 22 -12.66 -9.41 -13.98
N LYS A 23 -11.49 -9.63 -13.38
CA LYS A 23 -11.27 -9.47 -11.94
C LYS A 23 -11.30 -8.01 -11.51
N LEU A 24 -10.59 -7.14 -12.23
CA LEU A 24 -10.56 -5.71 -11.95
C LEU A 24 -11.89 -5.00 -12.28
N SER A 25 -12.69 -5.52 -13.21
CA SER A 25 -14.02 -4.95 -13.51
C SER A 25 -14.98 -4.99 -12.31
N LYS A 26 -14.84 -5.96 -11.41
CA LYS A 26 -15.64 -6.00 -10.16
C LYS A 26 -15.37 -4.80 -9.26
N LEU A 27 -14.15 -4.25 -9.35
CA LEU A 27 -13.74 -3.09 -8.60
C LEU A 27 -14.34 -1.79 -9.15
N ASP A 28 -14.89 -1.77 -10.39
CA ASP A 28 -15.56 -0.59 -10.96
C ASP A 28 -16.68 -0.05 -10.06
N LYS A 29 -17.30 -0.91 -9.22
CA LYS A 29 -18.31 -0.48 -8.23
C LYS A 29 -17.77 0.47 -7.16
N PHE A 30 -16.46 0.47 -6.93
CA PHE A 30 -15.78 1.33 -5.96
C PHE A 30 -15.17 2.58 -6.59
N PHE A 31 -15.15 2.68 -7.92
CA PHE A 31 -14.50 3.76 -8.64
C PHE A 31 -15.49 4.71 -9.31
N ASN A 32 -15.24 6.02 -9.20
CA ASN A 32 -15.86 7.00 -10.10
C ASN A 32 -15.16 6.92 -11.46
N LYS A 33 -15.90 7.16 -12.55
CA LYS A 33 -15.62 6.81 -13.96
C LYS A 33 -14.23 7.12 -14.58
N GLU A 34 -13.27 7.70 -13.88
CA GLU A 34 -12.00 8.22 -14.41
C GLU A 34 -10.77 7.79 -13.59
N MET A 35 -10.64 6.49 -13.26
CA MET A 35 -9.39 5.96 -12.71
C MET A 35 -8.65 5.11 -13.73
N ASP A 36 -7.32 5.24 -13.72
CA ASP A 36 -6.40 4.50 -14.56
C ASP A 36 -5.68 3.47 -13.69
N ALA A 37 -5.74 2.19 -14.02
CA ALA A 37 -5.06 1.12 -13.27
C ALA A 37 -3.89 0.58 -14.09
N ASN A 38 -2.70 0.62 -13.50
CA ASN A 38 -1.48 0.08 -14.11
C ASN A 38 -1.19 -1.30 -13.52
N VAL A 39 -1.21 -2.32 -14.36
CA VAL A 39 -0.93 -3.71 -14.00
C VAL A 39 0.37 -4.13 -14.66
N THR A 40 1.30 -4.65 -13.86
CA THR A 40 2.56 -5.22 -14.32
C THR A 40 2.62 -6.68 -13.92
N LEU A 41 2.68 -7.56 -14.92
CA LEU A 41 2.84 -9.01 -14.77
C LEU A 41 4.33 -9.33 -14.98
N SER A 42 4.95 -10.05 -14.07
CA SER A 42 6.37 -10.40 -14.15
C SER A 42 6.58 -11.86 -13.79
N VAL A 43 7.46 -12.53 -14.54
CA VAL A 43 7.83 -13.93 -14.26
C VAL A 43 9.31 -14.04 -14.02
N GLU A 44 9.67 -14.53 -12.84
CA GLU A 44 11.05 -14.76 -12.43
C GLU A 44 11.21 -16.21 -11.97
N LYS A 45 11.72 -17.08 -12.86
CA LYS A 45 11.90 -18.52 -12.60
C LYS A 45 10.57 -19.17 -12.22
N ASN A 46 10.42 -19.62 -10.97
CA ASN A 46 9.20 -20.23 -10.43
C ASN A 46 8.30 -19.23 -9.67
N ARG A 47 8.61 -17.93 -9.73
CA ARG A 47 7.81 -16.87 -9.07
C ARG A 47 7.05 -16.08 -10.12
N GLN A 48 5.74 -16.14 -10.02
CA GLN A 48 4.80 -15.34 -10.78
C GLN A 48 4.46 -14.14 -9.92
N LYS A 49 4.82 -12.94 -10.36
CA LYS A 49 4.62 -11.69 -9.64
C LYS A 49 3.66 -10.80 -10.41
N ILE A 50 2.76 -10.18 -9.67
CA ILE A 50 1.85 -9.17 -10.20
C ILE A 50 1.94 -7.93 -9.30
N GLU A 51 2.01 -6.78 -9.95
CA GLU A 51 1.98 -5.48 -9.30
C GLU A 51 0.85 -4.67 -9.89
N VAL A 52 -0.06 -4.20 -9.04
CA VAL A 52 -1.16 -3.32 -9.45
C VAL A 52 -1.00 -2.00 -8.72
N THR A 53 -0.98 -0.92 -9.50
CA THR A 53 -0.88 0.46 -9.02
C THR A 53 -2.07 1.25 -9.54
N ILE A 54 -2.84 1.83 -8.61
CA ILE A 54 -4.00 2.67 -8.90
C ILE A 54 -3.77 4.03 -8.22
N PRO A 55 -3.55 5.12 -8.98
CA PRO A 55 -3.52 6.46 -8.44
C PRO A 55 -4.95 6.87 -8.03
N VAL A 56 -5.09 7.33 -6.79
CA VAL A 56 -6.36 7.82 -6.23
C VAL A 56 -6.19 9.28 -5.79
N LYS A 57 -7.29 9.99 -5.56
CA LYS A 57 -7.21 11.38 -5.07
C LYS A 57 -6.61 11.39 -3.65
N GLY A 58 -5.39 11.91 -3.50
CA GLY A 58 -4.69 11.99 -2.20
C GLY A 58 -3.77 10.80 -1.90
N GLY A 59 -3.42 9.96 -2.87
CA GLY A 59 -2.40 8.92 -2.69
C GLY A 59 -2.33 7.90 -3.82
N ILE A 60 -1.59 6.82 -3.59
CA ILE A 60 -1.52 5.67 -4.49
C ILE A 60 -1.94 4.40 -3.73
N VAL A 61 -2.76 3.58 -4.37
CA VAL A 61 -3.11 2.24 -3.90
C VAL A 61 -2.25 1.28 -4.70
N ARG A 62 -1.28 0.63 -4.04
CA ARG A 62 -0.38 -0.33 -4.67
C ARG A 62 -0.42 -1.66 -3.92
N SER A 63 -0.51 -2.75 -4.67
CA SER A 63 -0.37 -4.10 -4.14
C SER A 63 0.57 -4.91 -5.03
N GLU A 64 1.46 -5.64 -4.39
CA GLU A 64 2.37 -6.59 -5.02
C GLU A 64 2.09 -7.97 -4.44
N GLN A 65 1.81 -8.95 -5.30
CA GLN A 65 1.62 -10.34 -4.90
C GLN A 65 2.54 -11.25 -5.70
N VAL A 66 3.00 -12.32 -5.04
CA VAL A 66 3.89 -13.32 -5.61
C VAL A 66 3.35 -14.70 -5.28
N SER A 67 3.15 -15.53 -6.31
CA SER A 67 2.74 -16.93 -6.16
C SER A 67 3.50 -17.84 -7.13
N SER A 68 3.21 -19.13 -7.08
CA SER A 68 3.69 -20.13 -8.05
C SER A 68 2.89 -20.12 -9.36
N ASP A 69 1.65 -19.59 -9.33
CA ASP A 69 0.74 -19.47 -10.47
C ASP A 69 0.29 -18.02 -10.65
N MET A 70 0.27 -17.56 -11.90
CA MET A 70 -0.16 -16.20 -12.24
C MET A 70 -1.65 -15.98 -11.94
N TYR A 71 -2.51 -16.96 -12.22
CA TYR A 71 -3.95 -16.84 -11.94
C TYR A 71 -4.23 -16.70 -10.45
N VAL A 72 -3.53 -17.47 -9.62
CA VAL A 72 -3.59 -17.34 -8.15
C VAL A 72 -3.10 -15.96 -7.72
N SER A 73 -2.05 -15.44 -8.35
CA SER A 73 -1.53 -14.11 -8.02
C SER A 73 -2.53 -13.00 -8.36
N ILE A 74 -3.27 -13.13 -9.48
CA ILE A 74 -4.34 -12.20 -9.87
C ILE A 74 -5.45 -12.19 -8.82
N ASP A 75 -5.89 -13.36 -8.35
CA ASP A 75 -6.92 -13.50 -7.33
C ASP A 75 -6.50 -12.86 -5.99
N LEU A 76 -5.26 -13.10 -5.57
CA LEU A 76 -4.73 -12.50 -4.34
C LEU A 76 -4.65 -10.97 -4.42
N VAL A 77 -4.32 -10.41 -5.58
CA VAL A 77 -4.31 -8.95 -5.76
C VAL A 77 -5.72 -8.38 -5.69
N GLU A 78 -6.70 -9.02 -6.33
CA GLU A 78 -8.12 -8.61 -6.30
C GLU A 78 -8.56 -8.39 -4.86
N GLU A 79 -8.37 -9.38 -4.00
CA GLU A 79 -8.80 -9.35 -2.59
C GLU A 79 -8.13 -8.22 -1.81
N VAL A 80 -6.81 -8.07 -1.95
CA VAL A 80 -6.05 -7.05 -1.22
C VAL A 80 -6.45 -5.64 -1.68
N ILE A 81 -6.60 -5.42 -2.98
CA ILE A 81 -7.02 -4.14 -3.54
C ILE A 81 -8.45 -3.81 -3.11
N GLU A 82 -9.38 -4.78 -3.15
CA GLU A 82 -10.75 -4.57 -2.68
C GLU A 82 -10.78 -4.10 -1.21
N ARG A 83 -10.00 -4.78 -0.34
CA ARG A 83 -9.88 -4.39 1.07
C ARG A 83 -9.31 -2.98 1.24
N GLN A 84 -8.27 -2.63 0.48
CA GLN A 84 -7.68 -1.28 0.52
C GLN A 84 -8.65 -0.19 0.04
N LEU A 85 -9.44 -0.47 -1.00
CA LEU A 85 -10.44 0.46 -1.53
C LEU A 85 -11.61 0.67 -0.59
N LYS A 86 -12.10 -0.40 0.08
CA LYS A 86 -13.12 -0.27 1.14
C LYS A 86 -12.66 0.65 2.25
N LYS A 87 -11.41 0.48 2.72
CA LYS A 87 -10.80 1.35 3.74
C LYS A 87 -10.67 2.80 3.26
N TYR A 88 -10.22 3.02 2.03
CA TYR A 88 -10.10 4.36 1.45
C TYR A 88 -11.45 5.07 1.34
N ARG A 89 -12.50 4.38 0.86
CA ARG A 89 -13.84 4.97 0.74
C ARG A 89 -14.43 5.32 2.11
N LYS A 90 -14.28 4.45 3.11
CA LYS A 90 -14.71 4.73 4.50
C LYS A 90 -14.06 6.02 5.01
N LYS A 91 -12.75 6.17 4.84
CA LYS A 91 -12.01 7.38 5.24
C LYS A 91 -12.51 8.66 4.56
N LEU A 92 -12.85 8.61 3.27
CA LEU A 92 -13.41 9.77 2.55
C LEU A 92 -14.81 10.17 3.05
N VAL A 93 -15.62 9.20 3.47
CA VAL A 93 -16.95 9.44 4.03
C VAL A 93 -16.82 10.02 5.44
N ASP A 94 -15.95 9.45 6.27
CA ASP A 94 -15.68 9.95 7.63
C ASP A 94 -15.09 11.37 7.61
N HIS A 95 -14.19 11.69 6.67
CA HIS A 95 -13.67 13.06 6.50
C HIS A 95 -14.72 14.07 6.01
N LYS A 96 -15.79 13.63 5.35
CA LYS A 96 -16.93 14.49 5.01
C LYS A 96 -17.90 14.67 6.18
N HIS A 97 -17.87 13.75 7.15
CA HIS A 97 -18.72 13.78 8.33
C HIS A 97 -18.17 14.64 9.48
N GLU A 98 -16.98 15.22 9.33
CA GLU A 98 -16.38 16.13 10.32
C GLU A 98 -16.90 17.58 10.22
N THR A 99 -17.73 17.91 9.21
CA THR A 99 -18.28 19.27 9.04
C THR A 99 -19.73 19.42 9.51
N GLU A 100 -20.51 18.34 9.72
CA GLU A 100 -21.89 18.48 10.19
C GLU A 100 -22.23 17.49 11.31
N THR A 101 -22.41 18.10 12.48
CA THR A 101 -22.96 17.60 13.75
C THR A 101 -24.19 16.69 13.62
N PHE A 102 -24.25 15.63 14.47
CA PHE A 102 -25.39 14.72 14.80
C PHE A 102 -25.70 13.56 13.83
N THR A 103 -26.05 12.32 14.21
CA THR A 103 -26.61 11.70 15.44
C THR A 103 -26.03 10.29 15.64
N SER A 104 -25.85 9.89 16.90
CA SER A 104 -25.19 8.64 17.34
C SER A 104 -26.09 7.40 17.34
N GLU A 105 -27.18 7.36 16.57
CA GLU A 105 -28.24 6.33 16.73
C GLU A 105 -28.36 5.36 15.54
N PHE A 106 -27.45 5.41 14.56
CA PHE A 106 -27.45 4.48 13.41
C PHE A 106 -26.30 3.45 13.39
N TYR A 107 -25.41 3.47 14.40
CA TYR A 107 -24.20 2.64 14.41
C TYR A 107 -24.35 1.26 15.09
N GLU A 108 -25.53 0.90 15.60
CA GLU A 108 -25.68 -0.33 16.40
C GLU A 108 -25.97 -1.63 15.60
N ALA A 109 -26.05 -1.61 14.27
CA ALA A 109 -26.52 -2.80 13.53
C ALA A 109 -25.51 -3.50 12.60
N GLN A 110 -24.32 -2.95 12.30
CA GLN A 110 -23.37 -3.62 11.37
C GLN A 110 -21.88 -3.29 11.63
N SER A 111 -21.43 -3.31 12.88
CA SER A 111 -20.01 -3.31 13.22
C SER A 111 -19.55 -4.71 13.61
N GLU A 112 -19.67 -5.68 12.69
CA GLU A 112 -18.81 -6.87 12.76
C GLU A 112 -17.37 -6.43 12.48
N GLU A 113 -16.57 -6.50 13.54
CA GLU A 113 -15.11 -6.62 13.60
C GLU A 113 -14.36 -6.44 12.26
N ASP A 114 -13.93 -5.23 11.96
CA ASP A 114 -12.76 -5.06 11.09
C ASP A 114 -12.01 -3.77 11.49
N GLY A 115 -10.85 -3.96 12.11
CA GLY A 115 -10.09 -2.98 12.89
C GLY A 115 -10.02 -1.57 12.29
N GLU A 116 -10.58 -0.62 13.04
CA GLU A 116 -10.35 0.81 12.89
C GLU A 116 -8.87 1.11 13.10
N ILE A 117 -8.23 1.84 12.17
CA ILE A 117 -6.82 2.23 12.31
C ILE A 117 -6.78 3.41 13.29
N SER A 118 -6.63 3.12 14.58
CA SER A 118 -6.43 4.12 15.61
C SER A 118 -4.93 4.38 15.81
N ILE A 119 -4.53 5.64 15.93
CA ILE A 119 -3.17 5.98 16.37
C ILE A 119 -3.15 5.84 17.89
N GLU A 120 -2.75 4.68 18.39
CA GLU A 120 -2.75 4.39 19.83
C GLU A 120 -1.63 5.12 20.59
N ARG A 121 -0.56 5.52 19.89
CA ARG A 121 0.62 6.10 20.54
C ARG A 121 1.35 7.11 19.65
N VAL A 122 1.64 8.28 20.22
CA VAL A 122 2.51 9.30 19.62
C VAL A 122 3.83 9.33 20.40
N LYS A 123 4.95 9.05 19.72
CA LYS A 123 6.30 9.22 20.29
C LYS A 123 6.89 10.55 19.82
N ARG A 124 7.31 11.38 20.77
CA ARG A 124 8.12 12.59 20.51
C ARG A 124 9.51 12.35 21.08
N PHE A 125 10.54 12.54 20.28
CA PHE A 125 11.93 12.40 20.70
C PHE A 125 12.76 13.54 20.10
N GLY A 126 13.83 13.94 20.79
CA GLY A 126 14.79 14.87 20.24
C GLY A 126 15.59 14.19 19.14
N MET A 127 15.51 14.68 17.92
CA MET A 127 16.31 14.17 16.81
C MET A 127 17.75 14.66 16.97
N LYS A 128 18.65 13.74 17.29
CA LYS A 128 20.09 14.00 17.21
C LYS A 128 20.56 13.63 15.81
N PRO A 129 21.34 14.48 15.12
CA PRO A 129 21.93 14.13 13.84
C PRO A 129 22.79 12.85 13.98
N MET A 130 22.61 11.90 13.07
CA MET A 130 23.39 10.66 13.03
C MET A 130 23.49 10.13 11.60
N TYR A 131 24.43 9.21 11.36
CA TYR A 131 24.59 8.55 10.07
C TYR A 131 23.55 7.43 9.89
N PRO A 132 23.19 7.06 8.64
CA PRO A 132 22.25 5.96 8.38
C PRO A 132 22.63 4.62 9.04
N GLU A 133 23.92 4.31 9.13
CA GLU A 133 24.45 3.11 9.78
C GLU A 133 24.19 3.13 11.29
N ASP A 134 24.42 4.27 11.93
CA ASP A 134 24.14 4.47 13.36
C ASP A 134 22.64 4.37 13.64
N ALA A 135 21.82 4.92 12.74
CA ALA A 135 20.37 4.80 12.79
C ALA A 135 19.92 3.33 12.69
N CYS A 136 20.56 2.51 11.85
CA CYS A 136 20.29 1.08 11.78
C CYS A 136 20.63 0.36 13.09
N LEU A 137 21.76 0.70 13.72
CA LEU A 137 22.13 0.13 15.02
C LEU A 137 21.12 0.50 16.11
N GLN A 138 20.71 1.77 16.18
CA GLN A 138 19.69 2.24 17.13
C GLN A 138 18.34 1.56 16.91
N MET A 139 17.94 1.39 15.64
CA MET A 139 16.74 0.66 15.26
C MET A 139 16.76 -0.77 15.81
N GLU A 140 17.88 -1.47 15.69
CA GLU A 140 18.04 -2.84 16.20
C GLU A 140 18.04 -2.91 17.72
N LEU A 141 18.74 -2.00 18.39
CA LEU A 141 18.77 -1.92 19.86
C LEU A 141 17.38 -1.67 20.46
N LEU A 142 16.56 -0.86 19.78
CA LEU A 142 15.18 -0.59 20.18
C LEU A 142 14.21 -1.71 19.76
N GLY A 143 14.66 -2.68 18.97
CA GLY A 143 13.81 -3.73 18.42
C GLY A 143 12.72 -3.19 17.51
N HIS A 144 12.97 -2.09 16.79
CA HIS A 144 12.01 -1.48 15.88
C HIS A 144 12.24 -1.95 14.43
N ASN A 145 11.18 -1.96 13.63
CA ASN A 145 11.29 -2.29 12.19
C ASN A 145 11.61 -1.06 11.32
N PHE A 146 11.51 0.13 11.89
CA PHE A 146 11.86 1.39 11.27
C PHE A 146 12.38 2.36 12.33
N PHE A 147 13.21 3.32 11.92
CA PHE A 147 13.74 4.36 12.78
C PHE A 147 13.87 5.67 12.00
N VAL A 148 13.30 6.73 12.58
CA VAL A 148 13.32 8.07 12.00
C VAL A 148 14.45 8.86 12.66
N PHE A 149 15.30 9.49 11.85
CA PHE A 149 16.46 10.23 12.31
C PHE A 149 16.70 11.45 11.43
N GLN A 150 17.49 12.40 11.93
CA GLN A 150 18.02 13.49 11.13
C GLN A 150 19.38 13.03 10.61
N ASN A 151 19.55 13.03 9.29
CA ASN A 151 20.79 12.61 8.66
C ASN A 151 21.88 13.66 8.91
N ALA A 152 23.03 13.24 9.44
CA ALA A 152 24.14 14.12 9.73
C ALA A 152 24.79 14.76 8.49
N GLU A 153 24.62 14.16 7.30
CA GLU A 153 25.20 14.66 6.06
C GLU A 153 24.28 15.65 5.32
N THR A 154 22.98 15.34 5.27
CA THR A 154 22.00 16.13 4.51
C THR A 154 21.21 17.11 5.37
N ASP A 155 21.27 16.95 6.70
CA ASP A 155 20.43 17.68 7.67
C ASP A 155 18.91 17.42 7.50
N GLU A 156 18.55 16.43 6.68
CA GLU A 156 17.16 16.07 6.39
C GLU A 156 16.65 14.92 7.28
N VAL A 157 15.32 14.83 7.40
CA VAL A 157 14.69 13.75 8.15
C VAL A 157 14.57 12.51 7.27
N ASN A 158 15.34 11.49 7.60
CA ASN A 158 15.38 10.21 6.89
C ASN A 158 14.78 9.10 7.74
N VAL A 159 14.38 8.01 7.09
CA VAL A 159 13.87 6.80 7.77
C VAL A 159 14.64 5.58 7.31
N VAL A 160 15.28 4.87 8.24
CA VAL A 160 15.78 3.51 7.98
C VAL A 160 14.70 2.49 8.30
N TYR A 161 14.63 1.41 7.55
CA TYR A 161 13.69 0.31 7.81
C TYR A 161 14.28 -1.06 7.46
N LYS A 162 13.78 -2.10 8.13
CA LYS A 162 14.21 -3.48 7.91
C LYS A 162 13.53 -4.07 6.66
N ARG A 163 14.33 -4.56 5.72
CA ARG A 163 13.89 -5.25 4.50
C ARG A 163 13.92 -6.78 4.69
N LYS A 164 13.16 -7.50 3.86
CA LYS A 164 13.19 -8.97 3.82
C LYS A 164 14.62 -9.46 3.56
N GLY A 165 15.07 -10.48 4.30
CA GLY A 165 16.41 -11.05 4.17
C GLY A 165 17.50 -10.35 4.99
N ASN A 166 17.14 -9.66 6.08
CA ASN A 166 18.07 -8.99 6.99
C ASN A 166 18.94 -7.91 6.31
N SER A 167 18.34 -7.22 5.33
CA SER A 167 18.90 -6.02 4.71
C SER A 167 18.16 -4.78 5.22
N TYR A 168 18.73 -3.60 4.97
CA TYR A 168 18.16 -2.32 5.40
C TYR A 168 17.82 -1.48 4.17
N GLY A 169 16.77 -0.68 4.28
CA GLY A 169 16.41 0.35 3.31
C GLY A 169 16.45 1.73 3.96
N LEU A 170 16.72 2.74 3.14
CA LEU A 170 16.70 4.15 3.51
C LEU A 170 15.59 4.83 2.71
N ILE A 171 14.78 5.65 3.38
CA ILE A 171 13.79 6.54 2.76
C ILE A 171 14.29 7.96 2.99
N GLU A 172 14.53 8.68 1.91
CA GLU A 172 14.97 10.07 1.90
C GLU A 172 13.85 10.91 1.27
N PRO A 173 13.54 12.09 1.82
CA PRO A 173 12.62 13.02 1.19
C PRO A 173 13.26 13.61 -0.07
N GLU A 174 12.50 13.71 -1.16
CA GLU A 174 12.89 14.44 -2.37
C GLU A 174 11.83 15.54 -2.58
N PHE A 175 12.26 16.79 -2.75
CA PHE A 175 11.40 17.97 -2.87
C PHE A 175 11.41 18.57 -4.27
#